data_AF-A0A015LHF6-F1
#
_entry.id   AF-A0A015LHF6-F1
#
_cell.length_a   1.000
_cell.length_b   1.000
_cell.length_c   1.000
_cell.angle_alpha   90.00
_cell.angle_beta   90.00
_cell.angle_gamma   90.00
#
_symmetry.space_group_name_H-M   'P 1'
#
loop_
_entity.id
_entity.type
_entity.pdbx_description
1 polymer ?
#
loop_
_entity_poly.entity_id
_entity_poly.type
_entity_poly.pdbx_seq_one_letter_code
_entity_poly.pdbx_strand_id
1 'polypeptide(L)'
;MAALLGPKKLLVQHVAYLYNAVLLPQLEFRLQTTLFSEKTIESIIKPIFSVLQKKAGLAATTPLALLFLKLPFSIQNAFYWFLSFHIASWQKIFTHPDFRNFALYAISYLQGYLGAESYPTTISLEP
;
A
#
# COMPACT_ATOMS: atom_id res chain seq x y z
N MET A 1 -6.56 -46.80 -4.98
CA MET A 1 -7.40 -45.65 -4.56
C MET A 1 -6.53 -44.40 -4.57
N ALA A 2 -6.34 -43.78 -5.74
CA ALA A 2 -5.32 -42.74 -5.96
C ALA A 2 -5.82 -41.63 -6.92
N ALA A 3 -7.00 -41.06 -6.63
CA ALA A 3 -7.60 -40.01 -7.45
C ALA A 3 -8.08 -38.78 -6.65
N LEU A 4 -7.63 -38.60 -5.41
CA LEU A 4 -8.13 -37.54 -4.51
C LEU A 4 -7.30 -36.25 -4.50
N LEU A 5 -6.14 -36.21 -5.18
CA LEU A 5 -5.24 -35.06 -5.21
C LEU A 5 -4.99 -34.56 -6.64
N GLY A 6 -6.07 -34.33 -7.39
CA GLY A 6 -5.98 -33.53 -8.62
C GLY A 6 -5.79 -32.05 -8.28
N PRO A 7 -5.10 -31.25 -9.14
CA PRO A 7 -4.96 -29.82 -8.92
C PRO A 7 -6.34 -29.15 -8.84
N LYS A 8 -6.65 -28.56 -7.67
CA LYS A 8 -7.95 -27.92 -7.42
C LYS A 8 -8.09 -26.66 -8.26
N LYS A 9 -9.22 -26.51 -8.96
CA LYS A 9 -9.52 -25.33 -9.76
C LYS A 9 -9.59 -24.09 -8.86
N LEU A 10 -8.68 -23.15 -9.07
CA LEU A 10 -8.56 -21.92 -8.29
C LEU A 10 -9.59 -20.89 -8.79
N LEU A 11 -10.55 -20.52 -7.94
CA LEU A 11 -11.58 -19.52 -8.18
C LEU A 11 -11.03 -18.09 -8.01
N VAL A 12 -11.69 -17.10 -8.61
CA VAL A 12 -11.29 -15.70 -8.45
C VAL A 12 -11.26 -15.26 -6.99
N GLN A 13 -12.23 -15.71 -6.20
CA GLN A 13 -12.30 -15.43 -4.76
C GLN A 13 -11.08 -15.95 -4.00
N HIS A 14 -10.51 -17.08 -4.41
CA HIS A 14 -9.27 -17.60 -3.80
C HIS A 14 -8.07 -16.73 -4.15
N VAL A 15 -7.99 -16.19 -5.38
CA VAL A 15 -6.93 -15.25 -5.78
C VAL A 15 -7.04 -13.95 -4.98
N ALA A 16 -8.26 -13.40 -4.87
CA ALA A 16 -8.54 -12.19 -4.11
C ALA A 16 -8.21 -12.35 -2.62
N TYR A 17 -8.57 -13.51 -2.04
CA TYR A 17 -8.18 -13.84 -0.67
C TYR A 17 -6.67 -13.90 -0.50
N LEU A 18 -5.95 -14.59 -1.40
CA LEU A 18 -4.49 -14.69 -1.33
C LEU A 18 -3.81 -13.32 -1.43
N TYR A 19 -4.36 -12.42 -2.26
CA TYR A 19 -3.91 -11.03 -2.30
C TYR A 19 -4.12 -10.32 -0.96
N ASN A 20 -5.35 -10.27 -0.45
CA ASN A 20 -5.71 -9.49 0.73
C ASN A 20 -5.12 -10.06 2.04
N ALA A 21 -5.06 -11.38 2.18
CA ALA A 21 -4.68 -12.04 3.43
C ALA A 21 -3.19 -12.41 3.49
N VAL A 22 -2.50 -12.49 2.35
CA VAL A 22 -1.09 -12.93 2.31
C VAL A 22 -0.19 -11.86 1.70
N LEU A 23 -0.46 -11.46 0.45
CA LEU A 23 0.45 -10.54 -0.25
C LEU A 23 0.42 -9.14 0.37
N LEU A 24 -0.78 -8.63 0.70
CA LEU A 24 -0.94 -7.29 1.22
C LEU A 24 -0.29 -7.11 2.61
N PRO A 25 -0.46 -8.03 3.60
CA PRO A 25 0.26 -7.93 4.87
C PRO A 25 1.79 -8.08 4.73
N GLN A 26 2.26 -8.92 3.79
CA GLN A 26 3.70 -9.04 3.52
C GLN A 26 4.27 -7.76 2.92
N LEU A 27 3.53 -7.12 2.01
CA LEU A 27 3.87 -5.81 1.49
C LEU A 27 3.89 -4.80 2.64
N GLU A 28 2.84 -4.72 3.44
CA GLU A 28 2.77 -3.82 4.60
C GLU A 28 4.01 -3.92 5.48
N PHE A 29 4.41 -5.13 5.89
CA PHE A 29 5.61 -5.34 6.69
C PHE A 29 6.88 -4.80 6.02
N ARG A 30 7.08 -5.07 4.73
CA ARG A 30 8.26 -4.58 3.99
C ARG A 30 8.25 -3.06 3.83
N LEU A 31 7.07 -2.48 3.69
CA LEU A 31 6.88 -1.05 3.50
C LEU A 31 7.21 -0.25 4.77
N GLN A 32 7.08 -0.84 5.96
CA GLN A 32 7.53 -0.20 7.21
C GLN A 32 8.99 0.23 7.17
N THR A 33 9.83 -0.52 6.46
CA THR A 33 11.27 -0.30 6.40
C THR A 33 11.74 0.32 5.08
N THR A 34 10.86 0.43 4.09
CA THR A 34 11.27 0.82 2.74
C THR A 34 10.17 1.61 2.04
N LEU A 35 10.52 2.81 1.57
CA LEU A 35 9.65 3.60 0.73
C LEU A 35 9.69 3.05 -0.70
N PHE A 36 8.56 2.56 -1.20
CA PHE A 36 8.42 2.19 -2.61
C PHE A 36 7.65 3.26 -3.38
N SER A 37 8.07 3.46 -4.64
CA SER A 37 7.28 4.26 -5.57
C SER A 37 6.01 3.50 -5.99
N GLU A 38 4.98 4.21 -6.44
CA GLU A 38 3.75 3.60 -6.96
C GLU A 38 4.05 2.57 -8.06
N LYS A 39 4.90 2.93 -9.03
CA LYS A 39 5.33 2.03 -10.11
C LYS A 39 5.99 0.74 -9.59
N THR A 40 6.76 0.84 -8.51
CA THR A 40 7.39 -0.32 -7.88
C THR A 40 6.32 -1.23 -7.27
N ILE A 41 5.37 -0.67 -6.52
CA ILE A 41 4.26 -1.45 -5.92
C ILE A 41 3.40 -2.08 -7.01
N GLU A 42 3.06 -1.34 -8.06
CA GLU A 42 2.33 -1.84 -9.22
C GLU A 42 3.04 -3.02 -9.88
N SER A 43 4.36 -2.93 -10.06
CA SER A 43 5.16 -4.02 -10.62
C SER A 43 5.10 -5.29 -9.76
N ILE A 44 5.14 -5.15 -8.42
CA ILE A 44 5.07 -6.28 -7.49
C ILE A 44 3.70 -6.95 -7.54
N ILE A 45 2.62 -6.17 -7.60
CA ILE A 45 1.25 -6.71 -7.60
C ILE A 45 0.81 -7.19 -9.00
N LYS A 46 1.37 -6.68 -10.09
CA LYS A 46 0.98 -7.02 -11.47
C LYS A 46 0.80 -8.51 -11.77
N PRO A 47 1.66 -9.44 -11.28
CA PRO A 47 1.49 -10.87 -11.51
C PRO A 47 0.17 -11.42 -10.95
N ILE A 48 -0.19 -11.06 -9.71
CA ILE A 48 -1.41 -11.58 -9.07
C ILE A 48 -2.68 -11.00 -9.71
N PHE A 49 -2.61 -9.75 -10.17
CA PHE A 49 -3.69 -9.11 -10.90
C PHE A 49 -3.90 -9.72 -12.30
N SER A 50 -2.83 -10.10 -12.99
CA SER A 50 -2.94 -10.84 -14.27
C SER A 50 -3.65 -12.18 -14.07
N VAL A 51 -3.35 -12.90 -12.98
CA VAL A 51 -4.05 -14.15 -12.63
C VAL A 51 -5.52 -13.86 -12.34
N LEU A 52 -5.80 -12.80 -11.59
CA LEU A 52 -7.17 -12.41 -11.24
C LEU A 52 -8.00 -12.06 -12.48
N GLN A 53 -7.47 -11.25 -13.39
CA GLN A 53 -8.12 -10.90 -14.66
C GLN A 53 -8.45 -12.16 -15.48
N LYS A 54 -7.47 -13.07 -15.66
CA LYS A 54 -7.68 -14.33 -16.39
C LYS A 54 -8.75 -15.20 -15.74
N LYS A 55 -8.80 -15.25 -14.42
CA LYS A 55 -9.82 -16.03 -13.68
C LYS A 55 -11.20 -15.38 -13.73
N ALA A 56 -11.26 -14.05 -13.76
CA ALA A 56 -12.49 -13.29 -13.85
C ALA A 56 -13.06 -13.19 -15.27
N GLY A 57 -12.34 -13.71 -16.28
CA GLY A 57 -12.73 -13.56 -17.69
C GLY A 57 -12.57 -12.13 -18.21
N LEU A 58 -11.72 -11.33 -17.56
CA LEU A 58 -11.46 -9.95 -17.93
C LEU A 58 -10.31 -9.87 -18.94
N ALA A 59 -10.33 -8.84 -19.78
CA ALA A 59 -9.25 -8.57 -20.71
C ALA A 59 -7.96 -8.20 -19.95
N ALA A 60 -6.80 -8.57 -20.51
CA ALA A 60 -5.51 -8.17 -19.94
C ALA A 60 -5.31 -6.64 -19.94
N THR A 61 -6.04 -5.92 -20.80
CA THR A 61 -6.05 -4.45 -20.89
C THR A 61 -6.99 -3.80 -19.89
N THR A 62 -7.75 -4.57 -19.09
CA THR A 62 -8.64 -4.01 -18.07
C THR A 62 -7.84 -3.15 -17.09
N PRO A 63 -8.18 -1.86 -16.93
CA PRO A 63 -7.46 -0.97 -16.02
C PRO A 63 -7.45 -1.51 -14.59
N LEU A 64 -6.29 -1.40 -13.91
CA LEU A 64 -6.12 -1.86 -12.53
C LEU A 64 -7.13 -1.20 -11.58
N ALA A 65 -7.46 0.07 -11.84
CA ALA A 65 -8.49 0.83 -11.12
C ALA A 65 -9.86 0.13 -11.06
N LEU A 66 -10.26 -0.57 -12.12
CA LEU A 66 -11.55 -1.28 -12.16
C LEU A 66 -11.56 -2.51 -11.25
N LEU A 67 -10.40 -3.07 -10.93
CA LEU A 67 -10.25 -4.25 -10.07
C LEU A 67 -10.31 -3.87 -8.58
N PHE A 68 -10.02 -2.61 -8.25
CA PHE A 68 -10.17 -2.04 -6.91
C PHE A 68 -11.59 -1.55 -6.59
N LEU A 69 -12.46 -1.44 -7.60
CA LEU A 69 -13.86 -1.16 -7.32
C LEU A 69 -14.42 -2.27 -6.42
N LYS A 70 -15.31 -1.89 -5.51
CA LYS A 70 -16.00 -2.76 -4.54
C LYS A 70 -16.98 -3.78 -5.18
N LEU A 71 -16.77 -4.04 -6.46
CA LEU A 71 -17.22 -5.16 -7.30
C LEU A 71 -16.78 -6.52 -6.67
N PRO A 72 -17.08 -7.70 -7.25
CA PRO A 72 -17.14 -8.98 -6.51
C PRO A 72 -15.82 -9.50 -5.92
N PHE A 73 -14.71 -8.77 -6.06
CA PHE A 73 -13.37 -9.21 -5.69
C PHE A 73 -12.84 -8.58 -4.40
N SER A 74 -13.44 -7.47 -3.92
CA SER A 74 -13.05 -6.79 -2.66
C SER A 74 -11.53 -6.62 -2.50
N ILE A 75 -10.82 -6.28 -3.58
CA ILE A 75 -9.36 -6.15 -3.59
C ILE A 75 -8.99 -4.78 -3.05
N GLN A 76 -8.13 -4.73 -2.05
CA GLN A 76 -7.63 -3.45 -1.51
C GLN A 76 -6.55 -2.87 -2.43
N ASN A 77 -6.45 -1.54 -2.50
CA ASN A 77 -5.37 -0.92 -3.25
C ASN A 77 -4.10 -0.83 -2.39
N ALA A 78 -3.07 -1.59 -2.75
CA ALA A 78 -1.80 -1.65 -2.01
C ALA A 78 -1.11 -0.28 -1.89
N PHE A 79 -1.20 0.61 -2.89
CA PHE A 79 -0.55 1.92 -2.82
C PHE A 79 -1.30 2.87 -1.86
N TYR A 80 -2.63 2.84 -1.86
CA TYR A 80 -3.40 3.59 -0.87
C TYR A 80 -3.19 3.03 0.53
N TRP A 81 -3.16 1.70 0.68
CA TRP A 81 -2.87 1.03 1.95
C TRP A 81 -1.49 1.43 2.49
N PHE A 82 -0.47 1.43 1.62
CA PHE A 82 0.87 1.94 1.90
C PHE A 82 0.83 3.38 2.43
N LEU A 83 0.19 4.28 1.70
CA LEU A 83 0.15 5.68 2.08
C LEU A 83 -0.56 5.89 3.43
N SER A 84 -1.70 5.21 3.65
CA SER A 84 -2.43 5.25 4.92
C SER A 84 -1.57 4.75 6.09
N PHE A 85 -0.81 3.68 5.89
CA PHE A 85 0.08 3.14 6.92
C PHE A 85 1.21 4.13 7.27
N HIS A 86 1.88 4.71 6.26
CA HIS A 86 2.94 5.68 6.49
C HIS A 86 2.42 6.94 7.19
N ILE A 87 1.25 7.44 6.78
CA ILE A 87 0.62 8.59 7.43
C ILE A 87 0.33 8.28 8.90
N ALA A 88 -0.24 7.11 9.22
CA ALA A 88 -0.54 6.75 10.60
C ALA A 88 0.74 6.58 11.46
N SER A 89 1.77 5.95 10.90
CA SER A 89 3.07 5.80 11.55
C SER A 89 3.72 7.16 11.83
N TRP A 90 3.76 8.03 10.82
CA TRP A 90 4.26 9.39 10.95
C TRP A 90 3.44 10.16 11.99
N GLN A 91 2.12 10.14 11.93
CA GLN A 91 1.28 10.82 12.92
C GLN A 91 1.63 10.41 14.36
N LYS A 92 1.89 9.12 14.60
CA LYS A 92 2.35 8.64 15.91
C LYS A 92 3.73 9.19 16.30
N ILE A 93 4.69 9.20 15.38
CA ILE A 93 6.05 9.72 15.62
C ILE A 93 6.03 11.24 15.84
N PHE A 94 5.31 11.99 15.01
CA PHE A 94 5.28 13.45 15.04
C PHE A 94 4.46 14.04 16.20
N THR A 95 3.54 13.26 16.78
CA THR A 95 2.67 13.72 17.89
C THR A 95 3.24 13.34 19.27
N HIS A 96 4.11 12.34 19.35
CA HIS A 96 4.60 11.84 20.63
C HIS A 96 5.75 12.70 21.17
N PRO A 97 5.71 13.12 22.46
CA PRO A 97 6.67 14.07 23.02
C PRO A 97 8.12 13.59 22.92
N ASP A 98 8.38 12.29 23.18
CA ASP A 98 9.73 11.73 23.14
C ASP A 98 10.36 11.70 21.75
N PHE A 99 9.54 11.75 20.69
CA PHE A 99 10.01 11.71 19.31
C PHE A 99 10.10 13.10 18.66
N ARG A 100 9.80 14.17 19.41
CA ARG A 100 9.77 15.56 18.91
C ARG A 100 11.06 15.98 18.20
N ASN A 101 12.23 15.64 18.76
CA ASN A 101 13.51 16.02 18.16
C ASN A 101 13.79 15.27 16.86
N PHE A 102 13.45 13.97 16.81
CA PHE A 102 13.57 13.17 15.59
C PHE A 102 12.62 13.69 14.49
N ALA A 103 11.39 14.01 14.87
CA ALA A 103 10.40 14.63 14.01
C ALA A 103 10.91 15.95 13.40
N LEU A 104 11.39 16.87 14.23
CA LEU A 104 11.95 18.14 13.76
C LEU A 104 13.13 17.94 12.82
N TYR A 105 14.04 17.01 13.14
CA TYR A 105 15.15 16.64 12.25
C TYR A 105 14.66 16.12 10.89
N ALA A 106 13.70 15.19 10.87
CA ALA A 106 13.16 14.62 9.65
C ALA A 106 12.49 15.70 8.77
N ILE A 107 11.76 16.64 9.37
CA ILE A 107 11.16 17.77 8.66
C ILE A 107 12.24 18.67 8.06
N SER A 108 13.26 19.06 8.84
CA SER A 108 14.36 19.90 8.34
C SER A 108 15.16 19.23 7.23
N TYR A 109 15.39 17.92 7.33
CA TYR A 109 16.02 17.13 6.26
C TYR A 109 15.19 17.16 4.98
N LEU A 110 13.88 16.92 5.07
CA LEU A 110 12.97 16.95 3.93
C LEU A 110 12.86 18.35 3.31
N GLN A 111 12.83 19.41 4.14
CA GLN A 111 12.86 20.79 3.67
C GLN A 111 14.11 21.09 2.84
N GLY A 112 15.29 20.70 3.34
CA GLY A 112 16.55 20.84 2.61
C GLY A 112 16.58 20.03 1.31
N TYR A 113 16.08 18.79 1.35
CA TYR A 113 16.00 17.93 0.16
C TYR A 113 15.07 18.51 -0.93
N LEU A 114 13.94 19.10 -0.54
CA LEU A 114 12.94 19.66 -1.45
C LEU A 114 13.23 21.12 -1.84
N GLY A 115 14.26 21.75 -1.27
CA GLY A 115 14.53 23.18 -1.45
C GLY A 115 13.41 24.08 -0.92
N ALA A 116 12.66 23.61 0.09
CA ALA A 116 11.58 24.36 0.69
C ALA A 116 12.12 25.31 1.77
N GLU A 117 11.75 26.59 1.69
CA GLU A 117 11.98 27.58 2.74
C GLU A 117 11.38 27.10 4.07
N SER A 118 12.09 27.33 5.18
CA SER A 118 11.59 27.00 6.52
C SER A 118 10.43 27.94 6.87
N TYR A 119 9.19 27.48 6.71
CA TYR A 119 8.03 28.21 7.18
C TYR A 119 8.04 28.30 8.71
N PRO A 120 7.62 29.44 9.31
CA PRO A 120 7.60 29.60 10.75
C PRO A 120 6.68 28.57 11.40
N THR A 121 7.24 27.80 12.34
CA THR A 121 6.58 26.66 13.01
C THR A 121 5.54 27.08 14.05
N THR A 122 5.53 28.35 14.43
CA THR A 122 4.53 28.94 15.33
C THR A 122 3.47 29.64 14.48
N ILE A 123 2.36 28.96 14.21
CA ILE A 123 1.12 29.67 13.91
C ILE A 123 0.73 30.35 15.22
N SER A 124 0.94 31.66 15.30
CA SER A 124 0.37 32.44 16.40
C SER A 124 -1.14 32.37 16.27
N LEU A 125 -1.77 31.50 17.07
CA LEU A 125 -3.20 31.51 17.30
C LEU A 125 -3.50 32.50 18.42
N GLU A 126 -2.99 33.73 18.31
CA GLU A 126 -3.56 34.82 19.09
C GLU A 126 -4.77 35.37 18.33
N PRO A 127 -5.91 35.60 19.02
CA PRO A 127 -7.16 36.06 18.41
C PRO A 127 -7.08 37.48 17.85
#